data_AF-A0A6I0EFG1-F1
#
_entry.id   AF-A0A6I0EFG1-F1
#
_cell.length_a   1.000
_cell.length_b   1.000
_cell.length_c   1.000
_cell.angle_alpha   90.00
_cell.angle_beta   90.00
_cell.angle_gamma   90.00
#
_symmetry.space_group_name_H-M   'P 1'
#
loop_
_entity.id
_entity.type
_entity.pdbx_description
1 polymer ?
#
loop_
_entity_poly.entity_id
_entity_poly.type
_entity_poly.pdbx_seq_one_letter_code
_entity_poly.pdbx_strand_id
1 'polypeptide(L)'
;MDPIKSPPWPVPQDELDIPLAQRKTMTTLLPNDCRWPIGDPQLPGFHFCGQRKQDGHPYCEFHVRRASQPGRTRPVTYRPRSAA
;
A
#
# COMPACT_ATOMS: atom_id res chain seq x y z
N MET A 1 14.56 -24.51 11.01
CA MET A 1 13.17 -24.12 10.74
C MET A 1 13.07 -22.66 11.13
N ASP A 2 13.18 -21.77 10.17
CA ASP A 2 13.37 -20.34 10.40
C ASP A 2 12.04 -19.70 10.85
N PRO A 3 11.94 -19.19 12.09
CA PRO A 3 10.72 -18.53 12.54
C PRO A 3 10.69 -17.10 11.98
N ILE A 4 10.37 -16.95 10.70
CA ILE A 4 9.92 -15.67 10.17
C ILE A 4 8.49 -15.47 10.68
N LYS A 5 8.33 -14.89 11.88
CA LYS A 5 7.03 -14.46 12.37
C LYS A 5 7.09 -12.99 12.78
N SER A 6 6.31 -12.21 12.04
CA SER A 6 5.96 -10.80 12.19
C SER A 6 6.88 -9.80 11.47
N PRO A 7 6.34 -9.00 10.52
CA PRO A 7 7.03 -7.81 10.03
C PRO A 7 7.29 -6.85 11.21
N PRO A 8 8.45 -6.18 11.26
CA PRO A 8 8.92 -5.40 12.43
C PRO A 8 8.16 -4.09 12.68
N TRP A 9 7.05 -3.85 11.98
CA TRP A 9 6.32 -2.59 12.04
C TRP A 9 4.88 -2.88 12.45
N PRO A 10 4.37 -2.25 13.53
CA PRO A 10 2.95 -2.28 13.79
C PRO A 10 2.27 -1.68 12.57
N VAL A 11 1.46 -2.48 11.87
CA VAL A 11 0.51 -1.94 10.91
C VAL A 11 -0.32 -0.90 11.68
N PRO A 12 -0.32 0.38 11.26
CA PRO A 12 -1.04 1.41 12.00
C PRO A 12 -2.50 1.00 12.16
N GLN A 13 -3.01 1.14 13.38
CA GLN A 13 -4.28 0.55 13.78
C GLN A 13 -5.44 1.06 12.91
N ASP A 14 -5.34 2.30 12.42
CA ASP A 14 -6.29 2.89 11.48
C ASP A 14 -6.41 2.14 10.13
N GLU A 15 -5.42 1.33 9.76
CA GLU A 15 -5.47 0.45 8.59
C GLU A 15 -6.24 -0.86 8.87
N LEU A 16 -6.44 -1.23 10.14
CA LEU A 16 -7.17 -2.43 10.58
C LEU A 16 -8.68 -2.19 10.75
N ASP A 17 -9.11 -0.93 10.90
CA ASP A 17 -10.50 -0.54 11.15
C ASP A 17 -11.35 -0.39 9.88
N ILE A 18 -10.91 -0.94 8.73
CA ILE A 18 -11.75 -0.95 7.53
C ILE A 18 -12.88 -1.97 7.72
N PRO A 19 -14.16 -1.54 7.68
CA PRO A 19 -15.31 -2.44 7.74
C PRO A 19 -15.22 -3.52 6.67
N LEU A 20 -15.57 -4.76 7.00
CA LEU A 20 -15.53 -5.90 6.07
C LEU A 20 -16.26 -5.60 4.75
N ALA A 21 -17.36 -4.84 4.81
CA ALA A 21 -18.15 -4.43 3.64
C ALA A 21 -17.41 -3.49 2.67
N GLN A 22 -16.40 -2.77 3.14
CA GLN A 22 -15.62 -1.82 2.36
C GLN A 22 -14.33 -2.44 1.81
N ARG A 23 -13.88 -3.57 2.37
CA ARG A 23 -12.69 -4.28 1.90
C ARG A 23 -12.92 -4.81 0.49
N LYS A 24 -11.95 -4.57 -0.39
CA LYS A 24 -11.99 -5.04 -1.78
C LYS A 24 -10.85 -5.99 -2.05
N THR A 25 -11.11 -7.03 -2.81
CA THR A 25 -10.07 -7.86 -3.44
C THR A 25 -9.69 -7.31 -4.80
N MET A 26 -8.60 -7.81 -5.40
CA MET A 26 -8.18 -7.42 -6.75
C MET A 26 -9.32 -7.53 -7.79
N THR A 27 -10.16 -8.56 -7.66
CA THR A 27 -11.28 -8.83 -8.58
C THR A 27 -12.48 -7.90 -8.36
N THR A 28 -12.66 -7.35 -7.16
CA THR A 28 -13.84 -6.57 -6.77
C THR A 28 -13.57 -5.06 -6.72
N LEU A 29 -12.32 -4.65 -6.96
CA LEU A 29 -11.85 -3.27 -6.93
C LEU A 29 -12.28 -2.51 -8.19
N LEU A 30 -13.02 -1.43 -8.02
CA LEU A 30 -13.53 -0.61 -9.12
C LEU A 30 -12.59 0.57 -9.46
N PRO A 31 -12.76 1.21 -10.64
CA PRO A 31 -11.91 2.33 -11.05
C PRO A 31 -11.88 3.54 -10.09
N ASN A 32 -12.94 3.69 -9.28
CA ASN A 32 -13.13 4.79 -8.34
C ASN A 32 -12.84 4.41 -6.89
N ASP A 33 -12.32 3.21 -6.65
CA ASP A 33 -12.00 2.72 -5.32
C ASP A 33 -10.55 3.03 -4.96
N CYS A 34 -10.32 3.20 -3.66
CA CYS A 34 -9.02 3.38 -3.05
C CYS A 34 -8.23 2.09 -3.15
N ARG A 35 -7.06 2.19 -3.78
CA ARG A 35 -6.19 1.04 -4.11
C ARG A 35 -5.09 0.80 -3.09
N TRP A 36 -5.22 1.32 -1.87
CA TRP A 36 -4.22 1.11 -0.84
C TRP A 36 -4.19 -0.36 -0.41
N PRO A 37 -3.05 -1.06 -0.53
CA PRO A 37 -2.93 -2.46 -0.15
C PRO A 37 -2.80 -2.61 1.37
N ILE A 38 -3.51 -3.57 1.94
CA ILE A 38 -3.54 -3.84 3.38
C ILE A 38 -3.23 -5.31 3.61
N GLY A 39 -2.24 -5.55 4.46
CA GLY A 39 -1.70 -6.88 4.71
C GLY A 39 -0.73 -7.34 3.63
N ASP A 40 -0.36 -8.63 3.69
CA ASP A 40 0.59 -9.25 2.78
C ASP A 40 -0.16 -9.94 1.63
N PRO A 41 0.16 -9.66 0.34
CA PRO A 41 -0.44 -10.33 -0.82
C PRO A 41 -0.42 -11.86 -0.80
N GLN A 42 0.51 -12.47 -0.05
CA GLN A 42 0.62 -13.93 0.08
C GLN A 42 -0.27 -14.51 1.19
N LEU A 43 -0.89 -13.67 2.01
CA LEU A 43 -1.74 -14.09 3.12
C LEU A 43 -3.23 -13.90 2.79
N PRO A 44 -4.12 -14.76 3.34
CA PRO A 44 -5.57 -14.68 3.09
C PRO A 44 -6.24 -13.42 3.65
N GLY A 45 -5.50 -12.58 4.40
CA GLY A 45 -5.96 -11.30 4.90
C GLY A 45 -5.72 -10.12 3.95
N PHE A 46 -5.11 -10.33 2.78
CA PHE A 46 -4.85 -9.27 1.82
C PHE A 46 -6.13 -8.65 1.27
N HIS A 47 -6.23 -7.34 1.36
CA HIS A 47 -7.32 -6.59 0.74
C HIS A 47 -6.89 -5.16 0.44
N PHE A 48 -7.72 -4.47 -0.34
CA PHE A 48 -7.64 -3.05 -0.63
C PHE A 48 -8.66 -2.28 0.20
N CYS A 49 -8.34 -1.03 0.49
CA CYS A 49 -9.18 -0.13 1.26
C CYS A 49 -10.61 0.01 0.71
N GLY A 50 -10.78 0.16 -0.61
CA GLY A 50 -12.10 0.15 -1.24
C GLY A 50 -13.00 1.38 -1.00
N GLN A 51 -12.58 2.34 -0.16
CA GLN A 51 -13.23 3.66 -0.04
C GLN A 51 -13.19 4.43 -1.36
N ARG A 52 -14.01 5.47 -1.52
CA ARG A 52 -13.92 6.31 -2.73
C ARG A 52 -12.57 7.00 -2.80
N LYS A 53 -11.91 6.89 -3.97
CA LYS A 53 -10.67 7.61 -4.24
C LYS A 53 -10.94 9.12 -4.30
N GLN A 54 -9.93 9.91 -3.94
CA GLN A 54 -9.91 11.35 -4.15
C GLN A 54 -9.59 11.64 -5.63
N ASP A 55 -10.21 12.66 -6.21
CA ASP A 55 -9.93 13.05 -7.59
C ASP A 55 -8.44 13.38 -7.81
N GLY A 56 -7.93 12.96 -8.97
CA GLY A 56 -6.51 13.06 -9.30
C GLY A 56 -5.60 12.08 -8.55
N HIS A 57 -6.12 11.25 -7.64
CA HIS A 57 -5.34 10.32 -6.83
C HIS A 57 -5.87 8.88 -6.92
N PRO A 58 -5.01 7.86 -6.73
CA PRO A 58 -5.43 6.46 -6.72
C PRO A 58 -6.01 6.01 -5.36
N TYR A 59 -6.00 6.88 -4.35
CA TYR A 59 -6.32 6.57 -2.96
C TYR A 59 -7.39 7.51 -2.40
N CYS A 60 -8.06 7.13 -1.30
CA CYS A 60 -8.94 8.03 -0.54
C CYS A 60 -8.11 9.09 0.22
N GLU A 61 -8.75 10.14 0.74
CA GLU A 61 -8.07 11.25 1.44
C GLU A 61 -7.06 10.77 2.50
N PHE A 62 -7.46 9.79 3.32
CA PHE A 62 -6.61 9.20 4.35
C PHE A 62 -5.32 8.60 3.76
N HIS A 63 -5.47 7.76 2.75
CA HIS A 63 -4.36 7.05 2.12
C HIS A 63 -3.53 7.95 1.19
N VAL A 64 -4.10 9.04 0.66
CA VAL A 64 -3.33 10.09 -0.02
C VAL A 64 -2.35 10.73 0.96
N ARG A 65 -2.82 11.20 2.13
CA ARG A 65 -1.95 11.80 3.15
C ARG A 65 -0.83 10.86 3.60
N ARG A 66 -1.15 9.57 3.73
CA ARG A 66 -0.19 8.50 4.09
C ARG A 66 0.86 8.26 3.00
N ALA A 67 0.44 8.24 1.73
CA ALA A 67 1.32 8.07 0.58
C ALA A 67 2.23 9.28 0.36
N SER A 68 1.72 10.48 0.65
CA SER A 68 2.40 11.76 0.42
C SER A 68 3.51 12.08 1.42
N GLN A 69 3.87 11.16 2.33
CA GLN A 69 5.07 11.33 3.15
C GLN A 69 6.27 11.58 2.23
N PRO A 70 7.05 12.65 2.44
CA PRO A 70 8.14 13.01 1.56
C PRO A 70 9.12 11.84 1.49
N GLY A 71 9.21 11.24 0.30
CA GLY A 71 10.03 10.05 0.08
C GLY A 71 11.48 10.33 0.47
N ARG A 72 12.12 9.36 1.13
CA ARG A 72 13.57 9.38 1.34
C ARG A 72 14.24 9.64 -0.01
N THR A 73 15.14 10.61 -0.04
CA THR A 73 15.88 11.01 -1.25
C THR A 73 16.43 9.77 -1.93
N ARG A 74 15.98 9.48 -3.15
CA ARG A 74 16.52 8.36 -3.93
C ARG A 74 17.97 8.70 -4.26
N PRO A 75 18.98 7.96 -3.75
CA PRO A 75 20.35 8.24 -4.13
C PRO A 75 20.50 7.97 -5.62
N VAL A 76 20.97 8.97 -6.36
CA VAL A 76 21.34 8.81 -7.76
C VAL A 76 22.63 7.97 -7.77
N THR A 77 22.50 6.66 -7.96
CA THR A 77 23.66 5.81 -8.23
C THR A 77 24.07 6.05 -9.68
N TYR A 78 25.06 6.93 -9.87
CA TYR A 78 25.73 7.06 -11.16
C TYR A 78 26.41 5.73 -11.48
N ARG A 79 25.91 5.02 -12.49
CA ARG A 79 26.55 3.81 -13.02
C ARG A 79 27.34 4.22 -14.26
N PRO A 80 28.67 4.42 -14.16
CA PRO A 80 29.48 4.77 -15.31
C PRO A 80 29.37 3.67 -16.36
N ARG A 81 29.21 4.09 -17.61
CA ARG A 81 29.18 3.22 -18.77
C ARG A 81 30.62 2.73 -18.99
N SER A 82 30.89 1.44 -18.79
CA SER A 82 32.21 0.84 -19.03
C SER A 82 32.68 1.18 -20.45
N ALA A 83 33.80 1.88 -20.55
CA ALA A 83 34.49 2.12 -21.82
C ALA A 83 35.19 0.81 -22.23
N ALA A 84 35.03 0.45 -23.51
CA ALA A 84 35.71 -0.67 -24.16
C ALA A 84 37.12 -0.25 -24.58
#